data_AF-A0A965U0S0-F1
#
_entry.id   AF-A0A965U0S0-F1
#
_cell.length_a   1.000
_cell.length_b   1.000
_cell.length_c   1.000
_cell.angle_alpha   90.00
_cell.angle_beta   90.00
_cell.angle_gamma   90.00
#
_symmetry.space_group_name_H-M   'P 1'
#
loop_
_entity.id
_entity.type
_entity.pdbx_description
1 polymer ?
#
loop_
_entity_poly.entity_id
_entity_poly.type
_entity_poly.pdbx_seq_one_letter_code
_entity_poly.pdbx_strand_id
1 'polypeptide(L)' 'MRKSYALFDFDGTLIPGDSIVLFCRYAARRGLCKKTALLSGAWHAALYALRLESARDSKAHALRFLKGKTEKEISLACE' A
#
# COMPACT_ATOMS: atom_id res chain seq x y z
N MET A 1 -4.20 22.44 31.80
CA MET A 1 -4.48 22.64 30.36
C MET A 1 -4.99 21.33 29.78
N ARG A 2 -6.18 21.30 29.17
CA ARG A 2 -6.62 20.16 28.36
C ARG A 2 -5.84 20.20 27.04
N LYS A 3 -5.09 19.16 26.71
CA LYS A 3 -4.46 19.04 25.39
C LYS A 3 -5.56 18.66 24.38
N SER A 4 -5.68 19.45 23.32
CA SER A 4 -6.54 19.14 22.17
C SER A 4 -5.73 18.37 21.15
N TYR A 5 -6.29 17.31 20.60
CA TYR A 5 -5.68 16.49 19.56
C TYR A 5 -6.55 16.53 18.30
N ALA A 6 -5.89 16.44 17.15
CA ALA A 6 -6.54 16.25 15.85
C ALA A 6 -6.04 14.95 15.24
N LEU A 7 -6.94 14.21 14.60
CA LEU A 7 -6.64 12.97 13.89
C LEU A 7 -6.87 13.20 12.41
N PHE A 8 -5.89 12.83 11.59
CA PHE A 8 -5.98 12.93 10.14
C PHE A 8 -5.72 11.57 9.54
N ASP A 9 -6.54 11.19 8.57
CA ASP A 9 -6.20 10.08 7.69
C ASP A 9 -5.01 10.48 6.80
N PHE A 10 -4.29 9.51 6.26
CA PHE A 10 -3.15 9.79 5.40
C PHE A 10 -3.55 9.83 3.93
N ASP A 11 -4.04 8.70 3.42
CA ASP A 11 -4.42 8.53 2.02
C ASP A 11 -5.68 9.37 1.71
N GLY A 12 -5.63 10.16 0.65
CA GLY A 12 -6.74 11.05 0.25
C GLY A 12 -7.00 12.24 1.20
N THR A 13 -6.26 12.36 2.31
CA THR A 13 -6.40 13.47 3.28
C THR A 13 -5.11 14.27 3.40
N LEU A 14 -4.00 13.66 3.85
CA LEU A 14 -2.69 14.31 3.93
C LEU A 14 -1.92 14.27 2.61
N ILE A 15 -2.19 13.25 1.78
CA ILE A 15 -1.66 13.15 0.42
C ILE A 15 -2.78 12.90 -0.60
N PRO A 16 -2.62 13.36 -1.86
CA PRO A 16 -3.54 12.95 -2.92
C PRO A 16 -3.30 11.48 -3.31
N GLY A 17 -4.38 10.70 -3.39
CA GLY A 17 -4.34 9.29 -3.77
C GLY A 17 -3.97 8.36 -2.62
N ASP A 18 -3.41 7.19 -2.96
CA ASP A 18 -3.13 6.09 -2.02
C ASP A 18 -1.62 5.76 -2.01
N SER A 19 -1.00 5.86 -0.83
CA SER A 19 0.41 5.58 -0.59
C SER A 19 0.81 4.14 -0.91
N ILE A 20 -0.11 3.18 -0.81
CA ILE A 20 0.13 1.77 -1.15
C ILE A 20 0.40 1.62 -2.65
N VAL A 21 -0.28 2.42 -3.50
CA VAL A 21 -0.03 2.40 -4.95
C VAL A 21 1.38 2.89 -5.26
N LEU A 22 1.80 3.98 -4.63
CA LEU A 22 3.16 4.53 -4.78
C LEU A 22 4.20 3.51 -4.32
N PHE A 23 3.97 2.89 -3.16
CA PHE A 23 4.87 1.89 -2.59
C PHE A 23 4.97 0.63 -3.45
N CYS A 24 3.85 0.11 -3.96
CA CYS A 24 3.86 -1.05 -4.87
C CYS A 24 4.64 -0.74 -6.16
N ARG A 25 4.41 0.43 -6.76
CA ARG A 25 5.16 0.88 -7.95
C ARG A 25 6.65 1.00 -7.67
N TYR A 26 7.00 1.46 -6.48
CA TYR A 26 8.39 1.55 -6.03
C TYR A 26 9.04 0.18 -5.89
N ALA A 27 8.39 -0.73 -5.15
CA ALA A 27 8.84 -2.10 -4.95
C ALA A 27 9.00 -2.86 -6.28
N ALA A 28 8.15 -2.58 -7.27
CA ALA A 28 8.29 -3.07 -8.64
C ALA A 28 9.63 -2.66 -9.27
N ARG A 29 9.95 -1.36 -9.20
CA ARG A 29 11.14 -0.78 -9.83
C ARG A 29 12.43 -1.27 -9.16
N ARG A 30 12.39 -1.53 -7.86
CA ARG A 30 13.53 -2.07 -7.09
C ARG A 30 13.63 -3.61 -7.16
N GLY A 31 12.76 -4.29 -7.91
CA GLY A 31 12.78 -5.76 -8.03
C GLY A 31 12.33 -6.52 -6.78
N LEU A 32 11.74 -5.83 -5.80
CA LEU A 32 11.28 -6.40 -4.53
C LEU A 32 9.94 -7.11 -4.65
N CYS A 33 9.18 -6.77 -5.70
CA CYS A 33 7.90 -7.35 -6.02
C CYS A 33 7.91 -7.90 -7.46
N LYS A 34 7.40 -9.12 -7.65
CA LYS A 34 7.25 -9.70 -9.00
C LYS A 34 6.15 -8.93 -9.76
N LYS A 35 6.34 -8.69 -11.05
CA LYS A 35 5.35 -8.01 -11.92
C LYS A 35 3.95 -8.66 -11.86
N THR A 36 3.88 -9.98 -11.65
CA THR A 36 2.62 -10.71 -11.48
C THR A 36 1.89 -10.38 -10.18
N ALA A 37 2.61 -10.06 -9.10
CA ALA A 37 2.02 -9.63 -7.84
C ALA A 37 1.44 -8.20 -7.96
N LEU A 38 2.05 -7.33 -8.78
CA LEU A 38 1.47 -6.02 -9.12
C LEU A 38 0.20 -6.12 -9.93
N LEU A 39 0.14 -7.02 -10.92
CA LEU A 39 -1.07 -7.24 -11.70
C LEU A 39 -2.21 -7.77 -10.82
N SER A 40 -1.90 -8.68 -9.89
CA SER A 40 -2.87 -9.14 -8.89
C SER A 40 -3.31 -8.01 -7.97
N GLY A 41 -2.40 -7.18 -7.45
CA GLY A 41 -2.75 -6.01 -6.65
C GLY A 41 -3.61 -4.99 -7.40
N ALA A 42 -3.31 -4.73 -8.67
CA ALA A 42 -4.11 -3.85 -9.53
C ALA A 42 -5.51 -4.41 -9.79
N TRP A 43 -5.64 -5.73 -9.96
CA TRP A 43 -6.93 -6.41 -10.07
C TRP A 43 -7.80 -6.22 -8.81
N HIS A 44 -7.23 -6.45 -7.62
CA HIS A 44 -7.93 -6.23 -6.35
C HIS A 44 -8.23 -4.74 -6.07
N ALA A 45 -7.41 -3.82 -6.56
CA ALA A 45 -7.72 -2.39 -6.52
C ALA A 45 -8.92 -2.03 -7.42
N ALA A 46 -9.01 -2.65 -8.60
CA ALA A 46 -10.17 -2.49 -9.48
C ALA A 46 -11.45 -3.09 -8.88
N LEU A 47 -11.37 -4.28 -8.25
CA LEU A 47 -12.49 -4.88 -7.53
C LEU A 47 -12.98 -4.01 -6.36
N TYR A 48 -12.04 -3.41 -5.61
CA TYR A 48 -12.38 -2.44 -4.56
C TYR A 48 -13.08 -1.20 -5.13
N ALA A 49 -12.58 -0.64 -6.24
CA ALA A 49 -13.22 0.51 -6.90
C ALA A 49 -14.64 0.17 -7.39
N LEU A 50 -14.89 -1.08 -7.80
CA LEU A 50 -16.20 -1.60 -8.17
C LEU A 50 -17.06 -2.01 -6.95
N ARG A 51 -16.58 -1.81 -5.72
CA ARG A 51 -17.22 -2.19 -4.44
C ARG A 51 -17.52 -3.69 -4.30
N LEU A 52 -16.80 -4.53 -5.03
CA LEU A 52 -16.91 -5.99 -4.98
C LEU A 52 -16.02 -6.60 -3.90
N GLU A 53 -15.15 -5.80 -3.29
CA GLU A 53 -14.17 -6.24 -2.30
C GLU A 53 -14.00 -5.20 -1.19
N SER A 54 -13.63 -5.64 0.01
CA SER A 54 -13.33 -4.74 1.12
C SER A 54 -11.97 -4.06 0.96
N ALA A 55 -11.84 -2.83 1.48
CA ALA A 55 -10.55 -2.13 1.50
C ALA A 55 -9.45 -2.95 2.21
N ARG A 56 -9.84 -3.72 3.25
CA ARG A 56 -8.91 -4.56 4.02
C ARG A 56 -8.32 -5.67 3.16
N ASP A 57 -9.16 -6.38 2.41
CA ASP A 57 -8.73 -7.52 1.61
C ASP A 57 -7.89 -7.06 0.41
N SER A 58 -8.29 -5.97 -0.23
CA SER A 58 -7.53 -5.33 -1.31
C SER A 58 -6.13 -4.90 -0.85
N LYS A 59 -6.03 -4.24 0.32
CA LYS A 59 -4.75 -3.84 0.93
C LYS A 59 -3.89 -5.05 1.33
N ALA A 60 -4.49 -6.09 1.90
CA ALA A 60 -3.78 -7.32 2.26
C ALA A 60 -3.19 -8.03 1.03
N HIS A 61 -3.94 -8.08 -0.07
CA HIS A 61 -3.46 -8.62 -1.33
C HIS A 61 -2.33 -7.78 -1.93
N ALA A 62 -2.48 -6.45 -1.94
CA ALA A 62 -1.45 -5.54 -2.46
C ALA A 62 -0.13 -5.68 -1.70
N LEU A 63 -0.17 -5.85 -0.37
CA LEU A 63 1.02 -5.91 0.49
C LEU A 63 1.55 -7.33 0.74
N ARG A 64 0.92 -8.37 0.16
CA ARG A 64 1.29 -9.78 0.39
C ARG A 64 2.76 -10.09 0.08
N PHE A 65 3.36 -9.36 -0.86
CA PHE A 65 4.78 -9.55 -1.22
C PHE A 65 5.76 -9.13 -0.12
N LEU A 66 5.29 -8.38 0.89
CA LEU A 66 6.07 -8.03 2.07
C LEU A 66 6.18 -9.19 3.08
N LYS A 67 5.36 -10.24 2.93
CA LYS A 67 5.41 -11.39 3.82
C LYS A 67 6.80 -12.01 3.84
N GLY A 68 7.43 -12.04 5.02
CA GLY A 68 8.78 -12.56 5.22
C GLY A 68 9.91 -11.56 4.94
N LYS A 69 9.60 -10.29 4.66
CA LYS A 69 10.58 -9.21 4.58
C LYS A 69 10.61 -8.44 5.91
N THR A 70 11.80 -8.08 6.34
CA THR A 70 12.00 -7.22 7.51
C THR A 70 11.79 -5.76 7.15
N GLU A 71 11.43 -4.95 8.15
CA GLU A 71 11.31 -3.49 7.99
C GLU A 71 12.61 -2.88 7.46
N LYS A 72 13.77 -3.35 7.96
CA LYS A 72 15.09 -2.91 7.48
C LYS A 72 15.30 -3.18 5.99
N GLU A 73 14.90 -4.34 5.49
CA GLU A 73 15.04 -4.66 4.06
C GLU A 73 14.13 -3.79 3.18
N ILE A 74 13.00 -3.34 3.73
CA ILE A 74 12.05 -2.44 3.06
C ILE A 74 12.53 -0.98 3.14
N SER A 75 13.08 -0.57 4.28
CA SER A 75 13.56 0.80 4.50
C SER A 75 14.87 1.08 3.76
N LEU A 76 15.84 0.15 3.77
CA LEU A 76 17.06 0.24 2.93
C LEU A 76 16.72 0.30 1.45
N ALA A 77 15.65 -0.38 1.07
CA ALA A 77 15.16 -0.32 -0.27
C ALA A 77 14.58 1.05 -0.63
N CYS A 78 14.13 1.88 0.32
CA CYS A 78 13.46 3.18 0.14
C CYS A 78 14.40 4.40 0.15
N GLU A 79 15.69 4.21 0.48
CA GLU A 79 16.77 5.21 0.34
C GLU A 79 17.40 5.18 -1.07
#